data_AF-A0AAX2A5R9-F1
#
_entry.id   AF-A0AAX2A5R9-F1
#
_cell.length_a   1.000
_cell.length_b   1.000
_cell.length_c   1.000
_cell.angle_alpha   90.00
_cell.angle_beta   90.00
_cell.angle_gamma   90.00
#
_symmetry.space_group_name_H-M   'P 1'
#
loop_
_entity.id
_entity.type
_entity.pdbx_description
1 polymer ?
#
loop_
_entity_poly.entity_id
_entity_poly.type
_entity_poly.pdbx_seq_one_letter_code
_entity_poly.pdbx_strand_id
1 'polypeptide(L)' 'MIAKIDINSIEFKNELENTKKFTKDVLEKHNLVFNPDFEVVESIEMGLTRNQLIYGKKYCPC' A
#
# COMPACT_ATOMS: atom_id res chain seq x y z
N MET A 1 20.62 6.55 2.18
CA MET A 1 19.88 6.62 3.45
C MET A 1 18.42 6.37 3.11
N ILE A 2 17.77 5.33 3.63
CA ILE A 2 16.34 5.10 3.38
C ILE A 2 15.59 6.26 4.02
N ALA A 3 14.74 6.97 3.28
CA ALA A 3 13.93 8.05 3.81
C ALA A 3 13.10 7.54 5.00
N LYS A 4 13.18 8.21 6.15
CA LYS A 4 12.27 7.94 7.27
C LYS A 4 10.90 8.50 6.88
N ILE A 5 9.95 7.61 6.66
CA ILE A 5 8.57 7.96 6.35
C ILE A 5 7.78 8.06 7.66
N ASP A 6 7.09 9.18 7.87
CA ASP A 6 6.12 9.34 8.97
C ASP A 6 4.74 8.87 8.52
N ILE A 7 4.28 7.75 9.07
CA ILE A 7 2.98 7.15 8.75
C ILE A 7 1.79 8.01 9.21
N ASN A 8 2.02 8.94 10.14
CA ASN A 8 0.97 9.83 10.63
C ASN A 8 0.80 11.07 9.77
N SER A 9 1.75 11.32 8.86
CA SER A 9 1.73 12.45 7.94
C SER A 9 0.53 12.39 7.00
N ILE A 10 0.11 13.57 6.54
CA ILE A 10 -0.97 13.71 5.56
C ILE A 10 -0.56 13.06 4.22
N GLU A 11 0.71 13.20 3.85
CA GLU A 11 1.26 12.59 2.64
C GLU A 11 1.10 11.06 2.65
N PHE A 12 1.48 10.42 3.76
CA PHE A 12 1.36 8.98 3.89
C PHE A 12 -0.09 8.52 3.88
N LYS A 13 -0.97 9.20 4.64
CA LYS A 13 -2.40 8.86 4.69
C LYS A 13 -3.08 9.00 3.33
N ASN A 14 -2.75 10.05 2.57
CA ASN A 14 -3.28 10.23 1.23
C ASN A 14 -2.78 9.14 0.27
N GLU A 15 -1.50 8.78 0.31
CA GLU A 15 -0.98 7.70 -0.55
C GLU A 15 -1.48 6.32 -0.12
N LEU A 16 -1.80 6.12 1.16
CA LEU A 16 -2.44 4.90 1.63
C LEU A 16 -3.83 4.73 1.03
N GLU A 17 -4.63 5.79 0.96
CA GLU A 17 -5.95 5.73 0.30
C GLU A 17 -5.82 5.48 -1.22
N ASN A 18 -4.82 6.06 -1.88
CA ASN A 18 -4.49 5.72 -3.27
C ASN A 18 -4.10 4.24 -3.41
N THR A 19 -3.35 3.71 -2.44
CA THR A 19 -2.91 2.32 -2.44
C THR A 19 -4.07 1.35 -2.24
N LYS A 20 -5.01 1.64 -1.33
CA LYS A 20 -6.26 0.89 -1.17
C LYS A 20 -7.11 0.84 -2.43
N LYS A 21 -7.21 1.97 -3.14
CA LYS A 21 -7.90 2.00 -4.44
C LYS A 21 -7.17 1.14 -5.46
N PHE A 22 -5.84 1.25 -5.52
CA PHE A 22 -5.00 0.45 -6.42
C PHE A 22 -5.15 -1.06 -6.16
N THR A 23 -5.10 -1.51 -4.90
CA THR A 23 -5.26 -2.94 -4.57
C THR A 23 -6.64 -3.44 -4.94
N LYS A 24 -7.70 -2.67 -4.65
CA LYS A 24 -9.06 -2.97 -5.09
C LYS A 24 -9.17 -3.10 -6.62
N ASP A 25 -8.66 -2.13 -7.37
CA ASP A 25 -8.70 -2.16 -8.84
C ASP A 25 -7.97 -3.39 -9.42
N VAL A 26 -6.84 -3.78 -8.82
CA VAL A 26 -6.10 -5.00 -9.20
C VAL A 26 -6.93 -6.25 -8.93
N LEU A 27 -7.56 -6.35 -7.76
CA LEU A 27 -8.40 -7.51 -7.43
C LEU A 27 -9.59 -7.63 -8.39
N GLU A 28 -10.27 -6.52 -8.69
CA GLU A 28 -11.39 -6.50 -9.64
C GLU A 28 -10.94 -6.91 -11.04
N LYS A 29 -9.84 -6.34 -11.54
CA LYS A 29 -9.29 -6.66 -12.86
C LYS A 29 -8.93 -8.14 -13.01
N HIS A 30 -8.47 -8.76 -11.93
CA HIS A 30 -8.00 -10.15 -11.94
C HIS A 30 -9.01 -11.14 -11.36
N ASN A 31 -10.22 -10.69 -11.01
CA ASN A 31 -11.26 -11.50 -10.36
C ASN A 31 -10.74 -12.24 -9.11
N LEU A 32 -10.03 -11.49 -8.27
CA LEU A 32 -9.47 -11.95 -7.00
C LEU A 32 -10.20 -11.29 -5.82
N VAL A 33 -9.94 -11.79 -4.62
CA VAL A 33 -10.45 -11.23 -3.37
C VAL A 33 -9.31 -10.95 -2.40
N PHE A 34 -9.55 -10.03 -1.46
CA PHE A 34 -8.61 -9.81 -0.36
C PHE A 34 -8.45 -11.05 0.51
N ASN A 35 -7.32 -11.13 1.20
CA ASN A 35 -7.13 -12.11 2.26
C ASN A 35 -8.19 -11.88 3.36
N PRO A 36 -8.83 -12.94 3.92
CA PRO A 36 -9.77 -12.78 5.02
C PRO A 36 -9.15 -12.20 6.30
N ASP A 37 -7.83 -12.34 6.48
CA ASP A 37 -7.10 -11.69 7.55
C ASP A 37 -6.79 -10.23 7.18
N PHE A 38 -7.46 -9.31 7.87
CA PHE A 38 -7.34 -7.88 7.60
C PHE A 38 -5.95 -7.33 7.94
N GLU A 39 -5.24 -7.93 8.90
CA GLU A 39 -3.90 -7.46 9.29
C GLU A 39 -2.89 -7.75 8.17
N VAL A 40 -3.07 -8.86 7.45
CA VAL A 40 -2.27 -9.17 6.26
C VAL A 40 -2.52 -8.16 5.16
N VAL A 41 -3.79 -7.80 4.91
CA VAL A 41 -4.15 -6.79 3.90
C VAL A 41 -3.54 -5.43 4.26
N GLU A 42 -3.73 -4.99 5.50
CA GLU A 42 -3.21 -3.71 6.00
C GLU A 42 -1.67 -3.66 5.89
N SER A 43 -0.97 -4.70 6.33
CA SER A 43 0.49 -4.78 6.26
C SER A 43 1.02 -4.64 4.83
N ILE A 44 0.38 -5.30 3.86
CA ILE A 44 0.77 -5.20 2.45
C ILE A 44 0.48 -3.80 1.90
N GLU A 45 -0.69 -3.22 2.17
CA GLU A 45 -1.02 -1.86 1.72
C GLU A 45 -0.08 -0.80 2.31
N MET A 46 0.25 -0.93 3.59
CA MET A 46 1.23 -0.07 4.27
C MET A 46 2.63 -0.20 3.64
N GLY A 47 3.05 -1.42 3.33
CA GLY A 47 4.33 -1.70 2.67
C GLY A 47 4.41 -1.12 1.26
N LEU A 48 3.35 -1.30 0.46
CA LEU A 48 3.24 -0.75 -0.89
C LEU A 48 3.25 0.78 -0.87
N THR A 49 2.51 1.40 0.05
CA THR A 49 2.48 2.86 0.28
C THR A 49 3.88 3.38 0.60
N ARG A 50 4.57 2.74 1.56
CA ARG A 50 5.94 3.10 1.93
C ARG A 50 6.90 2.99 0.75
N ASN A 51 6.83 1.90 -0.02
CA ASN A 51 7.70 1.70 -1.17
C ASN A 51 7.41 2.71 -2.29
N GLN A 52 6.15 3.09 -2.49
CA GLN A 52 5.78 4.15 -3.42
C GLN A 52 6.43 5.49 -3.05
N LEU A 53 6.40 5.88 -1.78
CA LEU A 53 6.97 7.15 -1.32
C LEU A 53 8.52 7.15 -1.37
N ILE A 54 9.16 6.01 -1.07
CA ILE A 54 10.63 5.94 -1.08
C ILE A 54 11.19 5.82 -2.50
N TYR A 55 10.55 5.02 -3.36
CA TYR A 55 11.12 4.62 -4.65
C TYR A 55 10.33 5.13 -5.86
N GLY A 56 9.23 5.86 -5.66
CA GLY A 56 8.32 6.28 -6.72
C GLY A 56 7.51 5.15 -7.34
N LYS A 57 7.56 3.93 -6.77
CA LYS A 57 6.87 2.74 -7.28
C LYS A 57 6.46 1.78 -6.16
N LYS A 58 5.26 1.19 -6.29
CA LYS A 58 4.70 0.12 -5.41
C LYS A 58 5.44 -1.21 -5.56
N TYR A 59 6.71 -1.28 -5.14
CA TYR A 59 7.47 -2.54 -5.10
C TYR A 59 6.90 -3.51 -4.07
N CYS A 60 7.02 -4.81 -4.35
CA CYS A 60 6.62 -5.88 -3.44
C CYS A 60 7.24 -5.67 -2.05
N PRO A 61 6.44 -5.58 -0.97
CA PRO A 61 6.95 -5.32 0.36
C PRO A 61 7.34 -6.60 1.12
N CYS A 62 7.09 -7.78 0.56
CA CYS A 62 7.45 -9.10 1.10
C CYS A 62 8.40 -9.87 0.16
#